data_AF-A0A2V9I7W0-F1
#
_entry.id   AF-A0A2V9I7W0-F1
#
_cell.length_a   1.000
_cell.length_b   1.000
_cell.length_c   1.000
_cell.angle_alpha   90.00
_cell.angle_beta   90.00
_cell.angle_gamma   90.00
#
_symmetry.space_group_name_H-M   'P 1'
#
loop_
_entity.id
_entity.type
_entity.pdbx_description
1 polymer ?
#
loop_
_entity_poly.entity_id
_entity_poly.type
_entity_poly.pdbx_seq_one_letter_code
_entity_poly.pdbx_strand_id
1 'polypeptide(L)' 'MIEDEPDKMPAVLHAHDAAKVAGELYNSAQNSSRVWAGVGLRFNLPTVVDGRVYVGAKGELDV' A
#
# COMPACT_ATOMS: atom_id res chain seq x y z
N MET A 1 -3.40 26.66 2.28
CA MET A 1 -2.22 26.14 2.99
C MET A 1 -2.61 24.74 3.41
N ILE A 2 -2.22 23.73 2.61
CA ILE A 2 -2.54 22.32 2.93
C ILE A 2 -1.52 21.95 4.00
N GLU A 3 -1.99 21.72 5.21
CA GLU A 3 -1.15 21.19 6.28
C GLU A 3 -0.61 19.84 5.81
N ASP A 4 0.71 19.75 5.70
CA ASP A 4 1.45 18.53 5.41
C ASP A 4 1.38 17.65 6.66
N GLU A 5 0.17 17.19 6.98
CA GLU A 5 -0.11 16.32 8.13
C GLU A 5 0.33 14.92 7.72
N PRO A 6 1.44 14.39 8.26
CA PRO A 6 2.07 13.15 7.81
C PRO A 6 1.17 11.91 7.95
N ASP A 7 0.05 12.08 8.66
CA ASP A 7 -0.94 11.06 8.97
C ASP A 7 -2.13 11.02 7.96
N LYS A 8 -2.09 11.77 6.86
CA LYS A 8 -3.18 11.78 5.85
C LYS A 8 -2.77 11.41 4.43
N MET A 9 -1.50 11.12 4.18
CA MET A 9 -1.07 10.67 2.85
C MET A 9 -1.42 9.19 2.65
N PRO A 10 -2.18 8.83 1.59
CA PRO A 10 -2.44 7.44 1.26
C PRO A 10 -1.14 6.70 0.97
N ALA A 11 -1.03 5.44 1.39
CA ALA A 11 0.14 4.63 1.12
C ALA A 11 0.08 4.04 -0.30
N VAL A 12 1.24 3.96 -0.95
CA VAL A 12 1.41 3.27 -2.24
C VAL A 12 1.92 1.86 -1.98
N LEU A 13 1.21 0.85 -2.49
CA LEU A 13 1.63 -0.54 -2.42
C LEU A 13 2.46 -0.85 -3.66
N HIS A 14 3.67 -1.35 -3.44
CA HIS A 14 4.57 -1.83 -4.49
C HIS A 14 4.76 -3.34 -4.35
N ALA A 15 4.68 -4.09 -5.45
CA ALA A 15 5.08 -5.49 -5.52
C ALA A 15 6.16 -5.67 -6.58
N HIS A 16 7.20 -6.41 -6.26
CA HIS A 16 8.34 -6.68 -7.13
C HIS A 16 8.50 -8.17 -7.41
N ASP A 17 9.18 -8.51 -8.49
CA ASP A 17 9.63 -9.86 -8.77
C ASP A 17 10.62 -10.32 -7.67
N ALA A 18 10.28 -11.41 -7.00
CA ALA A 18 11.09 -11.99 -5.93
C ALA A 18 12.48 -12.43 -6.41
N ALA A 19 12.63 -12.77 -7.70
CA ALA A 19 13.93 -13.12 -8.29
C ALA A 19 14.75 -11.88 -8.70
N LYS A 20 14.10 -10.73 -8.90
CA LYS A 20 14.75 -9.49 -9.35
C LYS A 20 13.96 -8.26 -8.91
N VAL A 21 14.36 -7.67 -7.77
CA VAL A 21 13.68 -6.49 -7.16
C VAL A 21 13.58 -5.27 -8.10
N ALA A 22 14.46 -5.16 -9.10
CA ALA A 22 14.36 -4.12 -10.12
C ALA A 22 13.13 -4.24 -11.02
N GLY A 23 12.47 -5.40 -11.07
CA GLY A 23 11.22 -5.61 -11.80
C GLY A 23 10.02 -5.35 -10.89
N GLU A 24 9.41 -4.17 -10.98
CA GLU A 24 8.11 -3.91 -10.35
C GLU A 24 6.99 -4.62 -11.12
N LEU A 25 6.20 -5.42 -10.43
CA LEU A 25 5.05 -6.17 -10.96
C LEU A 25 3.74 -5.41 -10.78
N TYR A 26 3.62 -4.63 -9.70
CA TYR A 26 2.41 -3.91 -9.35
C TYR A 26 2.74 -2.65 -8.55
N ASN A 27 2.01 -1.57 -8.83
CA ASN A 27 2.02 -0.35 -8.04
C ASN A 27 0.60 0.23 -7.96
N SER A 28 0.08 0.44 -6.76
CA SER A 28 -1.30 0.90 -6.55
C SER A 28 -1.57 2.29 -7.13
N ALA A 29 -0.53 3.11 -7.33
CA ALA A 29 -0.64 4.41 -8.00
C ALA A 29 -0.77 4.32 -9.53
N GLN A 30 -0.54 3.15 -10.15
CA GLN A 30 -0.68 2.96 -11.60
C GLN A 30 -2.14 3.07 -12.07
N ASN A 31 -3.10 2.90 -11.16
CA ASN A 31 -4.51 3.09 -11.45
C ASN A 31 -5.11 4.03 -10.40
N SER A 32 -5.26 5.29 -10.76
CA SER A 32 -5.79 6.34 -9.87
C SER A 32 -7.23 6.08 -9.38
N SER A 33 -7.93 5.11 -9.96
CA SER A 33 -9.28 4.67 -9.54
C SER A 33 -9.27 3.42 -8.67
N ARG A 34 -8.11 2.77 -8.47
CA ARG A 34 -7.96 1.62 -7.55
C ARG A 34 -7.32 2.10 -6.25
N VAL A 35 -8.09 1.97 -5.18
CA VAL A 35 -7.67 1.68 -3.80
C VAL A 35 -6.21 2.04 -3.53
N TRP A 36 -6.00 3.26 -3.07
CA TRP A 36 -4.79 3.58 -2.33
C TRP A 36 -4.86 2.78 -1.03
N ALA A 37 -3.73 2.27 -0.53
CA ALA A 37 -3.76 1.76 0.83
C ALA A 37 -4.10 2.95 1.75
N GLY A 38 -5.07 2.76 2.66
CA GLY A 38 -5.36 3.76 3.69
C GLY A 38 -4.10 4.12 4.48
N VAL A 39 -4.17 5.16 5.32
CA VAL A 39 -3.02 5.67 6.07
C VAL A 39 -2.25 4.51 6.73
N GLY A 40 -1.02 4.29 6.28
CA GLY A 40 -0.22 3.14 6.68
C GLY A 40 0.21 3.23 8.14
N LEU A 41 0.19 2.09 8.84
CA LEU A 41 0.78 1.98 10.18
C LEU A 41 2.29 1.76 10.07
N ARG A 42 3.10 2.38 10.94
CA ARG A 42 4.54 2.08 11.02
C ARG A 42 4.76 0.70 11.64
N PHE A 43 5.76 -0.02 11.12
CA PHE A 43 6.18 -1.36 11.59
C PHE A 43 5.10 -2.45 11.45
N ASN A 44 4.18 -2.30 10.50
CA ASN A 44 3.21 -3.33 10.17
C ASN A 44 3.86 -4.48 9.38
N LEU A 45 3.52 -5.71 9.73
CA LEU A 45 3.93 -6.90 8.98
C LEU A 45 2.83 -7.30 7.99
N PRO A 46 3.06 -7.19 6.66
CA PRO A 46 2.08 -7.62 5.68
C PRO A 46 1.94 -9.15 5.72
N THR A 47 0.71 -9.64 5.52
CA THR A 47 0.42 -11.09 5.45
C THR A 47 -0.11 -11.42 4.06
N VAL A 48 0.41 -12.49 3.45
CA VAL A 48 -0.02 -12.96 2.13
C VAL A 48 -0.73 -14.31 2.28
N VAL A 49 -1.99 -14.38 1.83
CA VAL A 49 -2.81 -15.60 1.83
C VAL A 49 -3.60 -15.66 0.52
N ASP A 50 -3.62 -16.82 -0.14
CA ASP A 50 -4.35 -17.07 -1.39
C ASP A 50 -4.10 -16.02 -2.51
N GLY A 51 -2.86 -15.54 -2.61
CA GLY A 51 -2.46 -14.54 -3.61
C GLY A 51 -2.95 -13.12 -3.31
N ARG A 52 -3.47 -12.87 -2.10
CA ARG A 52 -3.93 -11.55 -1.64
C ARG A 52 -2.98 -11.01 -0.57
N VAL A 53 -2.76 -9.70 -0.60
CA VAL A 53 -1.89 -8.98 0.34
C VAL A 53 -2.76 -8.22 1.33
N TYR A 54 -2.57 -8.49 2.62
CA TYR A 54 -3.28 -7.82 3.71
C TYR A 54 -2.33 -6.92 4.49
N VAL A 55 -2.71 -5.65 4.62
CA VAL A 55 -1.91 -4.60 5.26
C VAL A 55 -2.78 -3.84 6.25
N GLY A 56 -2.32 -3.71 7.49
CA GLY A 56 -3.04 -2.91 8.49
C GLY A 56 -3.00 -1.42 8.16
N ALA A 57 -4.18 -0.79 8.10
CA ALA A 57 -4.36 0.65 7.90
C ALA A 57 -5.03 1.31 9.12
N LYS A 58 -4.75 2.60 9.33
CA LYS A 58 -5.30 3.37 10.46
C LYS A 58 -6.75 3.75 10.16
N GLY A 59 -7.69 3.06 10.83
CA GLY A 59 -9.11 3.44 10.82
C GLY A 59 -9.88 3.09 9.54
N GLU A 60 -9.29 2.33 8.62
CA GLU A 60 -9.88 1.95 7.34
C GLU A 60 -9.49 0.52 6.96
N LEU A 61 -10.36 -0.18 6.22
CA LEU A 61 -10.10 -1.47 5.59
C LEU A 61 -10.62 -1.37 4.15
N ASP A 62 -9.72 -1.47 3.18
CA ASP A 62 -10.07 -1.48 1.76
C ASP A 62 -9.93 -2.92 1.18
N VAL A 63 -10.81 -3.32 0.26
CA VAL A 63 -10.93 -4.69 -0.29
C VAL A 63 -10.91 -4.73 -1.81
#